data_AF-A0AAN7TIU0-F1
#
_entry.id   AF-A0AAN7TIU0-F1
#
_cell.length_a   1.000
_cell.length_b   1.000
_cell.length_c   1.000
_cell.angle_alpha   90.00
_cell.angle_beta   90.00
_cell.angle_gamma   90.00
#
_symmetry.space_group_name_H-M   'P 1'
#
loop_
_entity.id
_entity.type
_entity.pdbx_description
1 polymer ?
#
loop_
_entity_poly.entity_id
_entity_poly.type
_entity_poly.pdbx_seq_one_letter_code
_entity_poly.pdbx_strand_id
1 'polypeptide(L)'
;MSPSSAHRIIEHMPELKDHLTALPIELQHLIFESVFPTHCPDLAFHPGDAKDTEAVHTLDHLARTCQSINQQVHAWARSWLKAHSAITRYKPMEDPKDEAKRDMLRGPGGLLVWKHSHCIFCGKQTPRSAILMNGFRCCQRCDLAEWPDKITKTKAIENFDLRDHQLLPHQHTSALLLQLGASKFPRLHYGTYLSSNVRTTMFLRADVHRLAEAIHGDLEAHLARRKRSAASRKQKMEAKAEKKRQMDLDWMKKNAPFQYAKETGSSNDAAARELHELMLQARMPVNVLGMESFRTLLGLW
;
A
#
# COMPACT_ATOMS: atom_id res chain seq x y z
N MET A 1 14.08 72.88 43.88
CA MET A 1 13.30 72.60 42.66
C MET A 1 12.84 71.14 42.72
N SER A 2 11.59 70.89 43.11
CA SER A 2 10.87 69.66 42.73
C SER A 2 10.34 69.86 41.30
N PRO A 3 10.07 68.82 40.48
CA PRO A 3 8.97 67.85 40.70
C PRO A 3 9.36 66.39 40.32
N SER A 4 8.87 65.35 40.99
CA SER A 4 7.58 64.65 40.84
C SER A 4 7.68 63.33 40.06
N SER A 5 7.35 62.25 40.78
CA SER A 5 6.58 61.06 40.41
C SER A 5 6.34 60.73 38.93
N ALA A 6 6.70 59.50 38.56
CA ALA A 6 5.80 58.62 37.84
C ALA A 6 6.12 57.14 38.14
N HIS A 7 5.32 56.56 39.03
CA HIS A 7 4.98 55.15 38.98
C HIS A 7 4.67 54.74 37.54
N ARG A 8 5.34 53.70 37.04
CA ARG A 8 4.79 52.82 36.00
C ARG A 8 5.04 51.38 36.39
N ILE A 9 4.11 50.87 37.19
CA ILE A 9 3.39 49.62 36.94
C ILE A 9 4.26 48.58 36.22
N ILE A 10 4.97 47.76 37.00
CA ILE A 10 5.20 46.38 36.59
C ILE A 10 3.80 45.79 36.57
N GLU A 11 3.17 45.78 35.40
CA GLU A 11 1.99 44.94 35.19
C GLU A 11 2.48 43.53 35.48
N HIS A 12 2.10 43.01 36.65
CA HIS A 12 2.01 41.58 36.86
C HIS A 12 1.14 41.05 35.72
N MET A 13 1.76 40.63 34.61
CA MET A 13 1.15 39.62 33.78
C MET A 13 0.89 38.47 34.75
N PRO A 14 -0.38 38.08 35.00
CA PRO A 14 -0.61 36.88 35.78
C PRO A 14 0.22 35.81 35.09
N GLU A 15 1.11 35.15 35.84
CA GLU A 15 1.74 33.92 35.37
C GLU A 15 0.60 33.09 34.78
N LEU A 16 0.58 32.97 33.46
CA LEU A 16 -0.35 32.12 32.75
C LEU A 16 0.03 30.73 33.23
N LYS A 17 -0.59 30.30 34.33
CA LYS A 17 -0.47 28.94 34.84
C LYS A 17 -0.75 28.06 33.65
N ASP A 18 0.26 27.32 33.23
CA ASP A 18 0.16 26.40 32.11
C ASP A 18 -0.64 25.19 32.59
N HIS A 19 -1.94 25.41 32.68
CA HIS A 19 -2.91 24.42 33.13
C HIS A 19 -2.98 23.24 32.16
N LEU A 20 -2.54 23.41 30.91
CA LEU A 20 -2.49 22.37 29.88
C LEU A 20 -1.31 21.39 30.12
N THR A 21 -0.11 21.89 30.42
CA THR A 21 1.01 21.02 30.83
C THR A 21 0.92 20.59 32.30
N ALA A 22 0.06 21.22 33.10
CA ALA A 22 -0.31 20.77 34.44
C ALA A 22 -1.47 19.75 34.44
N LEU A 23 -2.09 19.46 33.29
CA LEU A 23 -3.08 18.38 33.19
C LEU A 23 -2.41 17.04 33.54
N PRO A 24 -3.15 16.09 34.13
CA PRO A 24 -2.76 14.68 34.15
C PRO A 24 -2.26 14.24 32.78
N ILE A 25 -1.18 13.45 32.75
CA ILE A 25 -0.50 13.04 31.52
C ILE A 25 -1.47 12.32 30.57
N GLU A 26 -2.47 11.63 31.09
CA GLU A 26 -3.53 10.97 30.34
C GLU A 26 -4.36 11.96 29.52
N LEU A 27 -4.68 13.13 30.09
CA LEU A 27 -5.40 14.19 29.39
C LEU A 27 -4.52 14.92 28.38
N GLN A 28 -3.23 15.08 28.67
CA GLN A 28 -2.26 15.60 27.69
C GLN A 28 -2.14 14.64 26.50
N HIS A 29 -2.05 13.34 26.76
CA HIS A 29 -2.02 12.31 25.73
C HIS A 29 -3.30 12.33 24.88
N LEU A 30 -4.48 12.45 25.48
CA LEU A 30 -5.74 12.62 24.73
C LEU A 30 -5.75 13.88 23.86
N ILE A 31 -5.16 14.97 24.34
CA ILE A 31 -5.00 16.20 23.56
C ILE A 31 -4.04 15.99 22.40
N PHE A 32 -2.87 15.40 22.63
CA PHE A 32 -1.89 15.12 21.57
C PHE A 32 -2.41 14.10 20.56
N GLU A 33 -3.09 13.04 21.01
CA GLU A 33 -3.79 12.08 20.16
C GLU A 33 -4.90 12.74 19.35
N SER A 34 -5.58 13.76 19.88
CA SER A 34 -6.55 14.50 19.07
C SER A 34 -5.87 15.36 18.00
N VAL A 35 -4.77 16.02 18.35
CA VAL A 35 -3.98 16.87 17.43
C VAL A 35 -3.38 16.03 16.32
N PHE A 36 -2.98 14.80 16.58
CA PHE A 36 -2.46 13.89 15.58
C PHE A 36 -3.57 12.95 15.09
N PRO A 37 -4.12 13.20 13.91
CA PRO A 37 -5.30 12.50 13.41
C PRO A 37 -5.12 10.97 13.45
N THR A 38 -6.15 10.28 13.95
CA THR A 38 -6.14 8.83 14.15
C THR A 38 -5.85 8.12 12.84
N HIS A 39 -4.95 7.15 12.89
CA HIS A 39 -4.68 6.30 11.74
C HIS A 39 -5.88 5.37 11.51
N CYS A 40 -6.56 5.57 10.39
CA CYS A 40 -7.73 4.79 9.97
C CYS A 40 -7.36 4.01 8.69
N PRO A 41 -6.57 2.93 8.79
CA PRO A 41 -5.93 2.30 7.64
C PRO A 41 -6.91 1.83 6.55
N ASP A 42 -8.18 1.58 6.90
CA ASP A 42 -9.22 1.08 6.00
C ASP A 42 -10.10 2.18 5.38
N LEU A 43 -9.73 3.45 5.54
CA LEU A 43 -10.48 4.60 5.00
C LEU A 43 -10.81 4.46 3.50
N ALA A 44 -9.88 3.90 2.70
CA ALA A 44 -10.10 3.69 1.27
C ALA A 44 -11.10 2.56 0.96
N PHE A 45 -11.32 1.62 1.87
CA PHE A 45 -12.31 0.55 1.75
C PHE A 45 -13.72 1.02 2.11
N HIS A 46 -13.80 1.98 3.05
CA HIS A 46 -15.03 2.50 3.61
C HIS A 46 -15.18 4.01 3.39
N PRO A 47 -15.28 4.48 2.12
CA PRO A 47 -15.45 5.91 1.84
C PRO A 47 -16.77 6.48 2.41
N GLY A 48 -17.72 5.61 2.79
CA GLY A 48 -19.00 5.98 3.42
C GLY A 48 -18.98 6.03 4.96
N ASP A 49 -18.16 5.19 5.61
CA ASP A 49 -17.96 5.25 7.08
C ASP A 49 -17.00 6.38 7.46
N ALA A 50 -16.19 6.81 6.50
CA ALA A 50 -15.37 8.01 6.50
C ALA A 50 -16.17 9.31 6.28
N LYS A 51 -17.49 9.31 6.54
CA LYS A 51 -18.12 10.57 6.91
C LYS A 51 -17.57 10.93 8.30
N ASP A 52 -16.39 11.55 8.29
CA ASP A 52 -16.15 12.74 9.09
C ASP A 52 -17.25 13.76 8.69
N THR A 53 -18.51 13.48 9.03
CA THR A 53 -19.47 14.54 9.33
C THR A 53 -18.87 15.26 10.49
N GLU A 54 -18.13 16.33 10.20
CA GLU A 54 -17.87 17.40 11.16
C GLU A 54 -17.52 16.87 12.57
N ALA A 55 -16.71 15.81 12.67
CA ALA A 55 -16.35 15.28 13.97
C ALA A 55 -15.55 16.38 14.64
N VAL A 56 -16.22 17.08 15.56
CA VAL A 56 -15.71 18.26 16.23
C VAL A 56 -14.41 17.81 16.90
N HIS A 57 -13.30 18.46 16.54
CA HIS A 57 -11.99 18.02 17.01
C HIS A 57 -11.97 18.09 18.54
N THR A 58 -11.26 17.20 19.25
CA THR A 58 -11.24 17.24 20.73
C THR A 58 -10.79 18.61 21.26
N LEU A 59 -9.84 19.27 20.58
CA LEU A 59 -9.49 20.66 20.86
C LEU A 59 -10.67 21.66 20.74
N ASP A 60 -11.56 21.49 19.77
CA ASP A 60 -12.78 22.32 19.68
C ASP A 60 -13.71 22.01 20.85
N HIS A 61 -13.86 20.74 21.25
CA HIS A 61 -14.64 20.37 22.42
C HIS A 61 -14.07 21.01 23.68
N LEU A 62 -12.77 20.92 23.90
CA LEU A 62 -12.06 21.53 25.02
C LEU A 62 -12.23 23.06 25.00
N ALA A 63 -12.03 23.70 23.85
CA ALA A 63 -12.19 25.15 23.71
C ALA A 63 -13.64 25.62 23.96
N ARG A 64 -14.65 24.75 23.81
CA ARG A 64 -16.06 25.06 24.08
C ARG A 64 -16.47 24.85 25.54
N THR A 65 -15.65 24.19 26.36
CA THR A 65 -16.01 23.87 27.76
C THR A 65 -16.17 25.12 28.64
N CYS A 66 -15.16 26.00 28.67
CA CYS A 66 -15.21 27.26 29.39
C CYS A 66 -14.17 28.25 28.84
N GLN A 67 -14.33 29.54 29.17
CA GLN A 67 -13.46 30.61 28.66
C GLN A 67 -11.98 30.45 29.06
N SER A 68 -11.71 29.94 30.27
CA SER A 68 -10.32 29.72 30.73
C SER A 68 -9.63 28.62 29.92
N ILE A 69 -10.29 27.48 29.72
CA ILE A 69 -9.74 26.38 28.89
C ILE A 69 -9.63 26.82 27.44
N ASN A 70 -10.58 27.58 26.92
CA ASN A 70 -10.49 28.17 25.58
C ASN A 70 -9.20 28.98 25.40
N GLN A 71 -8.93 29.93 26.29
CA GLN A 71 -7.73 30.76 26.25
C GLN A 71 -6.45 29.91 26.28
N GLN A 72 -6.42 28.87 27.12
CA GLN A 72 -5.28 27.96 27.21
C GLN A 72 -5.10 27.15 25.93
N VAL A 73 -6.16 26.58 25.36
CA VAL A 73 -6.10 25.83 24.10
C VAL A 73 -5.57 26.71 22.97
N HIS A 74 -6.04 27.95 22.88
CA HIS A 74 -5.55 28.92 21.89
C HIS A 74 -4.08 29.32 22.15
N ALA A 75 -3.69 29.51 23.41
CA ALA A 75 -2.31 29.82 23.78
C ALA A 75 -1.36 28.65 23.45
N TRP A 76 -1.78 27.41 23.72
CA TRP A 76 -1.05 26.21 23.36
C TRP A 76 -0.93 26.06 21.84
N ALA A 77 -2.03 26.23 21.09
CA ALA A 77 -2.02 26.16 19.63
C ALA A 77 -1.08 27.22 19.04
N ARG A 78 -1.07 28.44 19.59
CA ARG A 78 -0.12 29.50 19.22
C ARG A 78 1.32 29.08 19.50
N SER A 79 1.60 28.56 20.70
CA SER A 79 2.93 28.09 21.09
C SER A 79 3.42 27.00 20.13
N TRP A 80 2.56 26.03 19.80
CA TRP A 80 2.85 24.97 18.86
C TRP A 80 3.15 25.52 17.46
N LEU A 81 2.31 26.41 16.92
CA LEU A 81 2.50 27.02 15.61
C LEU A 81 3.83 27.81 15.54
N LYS A 82 4.19 28.51 16.61
CA LYS A 82 5.44 29.25 16.74
C LYS A 82 6.65 28.31 16.80
N ALA A 83 6.60 27.27 17.63
CA ALA A 83 7.65 26.27 17.76
C ALA A 83 7.91 25.55 16.42
N HIS A 84 6.86 25.34 15.62
CA HIS A 84 6.93 24.68 14.31
C HIS A 84 6.89 25.69 13.15
N SER A 85 7.32 26.93 13.36
CA SER A 85 7.30 28.00 12.34
C SER A 85 8.05 27.65 11.06
N ALA A 86 9.06 26.77 11.13
CA ALA A 86 9.78 26.26 9.96
C ALA A 86 8.86 25.58 8.93
N ILE A 87 7.79 24.90 9.38
CA ILE A 87 6.84 24.18 8.53
C ILE A 87 5.49 24.90 8.44
N THR A 88 5.04 25.57 9.51
CA THR A 88 3.75 26.27 9.52
C THR A 88 3.82 27.63 8.84
N ARG A 89 5.03 28.20 8.74
CA ARG A 89 5.27 29.60 8.33
C ARG A 89 4.51 30.60 9.20
N TYR A 90 4.14 30.20 10.42
CA TYR A 90 3.44 31.06 11.35
C TYR A 90 4.30 32.27 11.71
N LYS A 91 3.69 33.45 11.63
CA LYS A 91 4.27 34.73 12.02
C LYS A 91 3.35 35.37 13.07
N PRO A 92 3.89 35.77 14.23
CA PRO A 92 3.15 36.59 15.19
C PRO A 92 2.75 37.92 14.56
N MET A 93 1.57 38.43 14.89
CA MET A 93 1.18 39.80 14.53
C MET A 93 1.98 40.83 15.34
N GLU A 94 2.10 42.04 14.78
CA GLU A 94 2.80 43.16 15.42
C GLU A 94 2.01 43.72 16.61
N ASP A 95 0.67 43.79 16.51
CA ASP A 95 -0.20 44.21 17.61
C ASP A 95 -0.64 42.99 18.46
N PRO A 96 -0.27 42.93 19.76
CA PRO A 96 -0.72 41.88 20.68
C PRO A 96 -2.25 41.77 20.81
N LYS A 97 -3.00 42.88 20.61
CA LYS A 97 -4.46 42.88 20.71
C LYS A 97 -5.10 42.16 19.53
N ASP A 98 -4.54 42.30 18.35
CA ASP A 98 -5.01 41.60 17.15
C ASP A 98 -4.58 40.12 17.19
N GLU A 99 -3.39 39.84 17.69
CA GLU A 99 -2.92 38.47 17.93
C GLU A 99 -3.81 37.71 18.92
N ALA A 100 -4.34 38.39 19.95
CA ALA A 100 -5.24 37.81 20.95
C ALA A 100 -6.64 37.49 20.39
N LYS A 101 -7.11 38.22 19.37
CA LYS A 101 -8.41 37.99 18.73
C LYS A 101 -8.39 36.88 17.68
N ARG A 102 -7.20 36.46 17.24
CA ARG A 102 -7.04 35.50 16.17
C ARG A 102 -7.42 34.08 16.64
N ASP A 103 -8.23 33.41 15.84
CA ASP A 103 -8.58 32.01 16.06
C ASP A 103 -7.40 31.11 15.67
N MET A 104 -6.72 30.57 16.69
CA MET A 104 -5.54 29.70 16.55
C MET A 104 -5.88 28.27 16.16
N LEU A 105 -7.16 27.88 16.22
CA LEU A 105 -7.61 26.54 15.85
C LEU A 105 -8.13 26.52 14.41
N ARG A 106 -9.15 27.33 14.12
CA ARG A 106 -9.91 27.29 12.85
C ARG A 106 -9.79 28.56 12.00
N GLY A 107 -9.13 29.60 12.51
CA GLY A 107 -8.89 30.82 11.75
C GLY A 107 -7.88 30.64 10.59
N PRO A 108 -7.64 31.71 9.81
CA PRO A 108 -6.61 31.71 8.76
C PRO A 108 -5.22 31.38 9.33
N GLY A 109 -4.67 30.24 8.90
CA GLY A 109 -3.40 29.72 9.43
C GLY A 109 -3.51 29.10 10.83
N GLY A 110 -4.72 28.83 11.31
CA GLY A 110 -4.96 28.07 12.53
C GLY A 110 -4.51 26.62 12.41
N LEU A 111 -4.23 25.99 13.54
CA LEU A 111 -3.61 24.67 13.64
C LEU A 111 -4.42 23.58 12.93
N LEU A 112 -5.75 23.56 13.11
CA LEU A 112 -6.61 22.50 12.55
C LEU A 112 -6.76 22.66 11.04
N VAL A 113 -6.88 23.90 10.56
CA VAL A 113 -6.89 24.21 9.11
C VAL A 113 -5.58 23.80 8.47
N TRP A 114 -4.45 24.15 9.11
CA TRP A 114 -3.12 23.82 8.60
C TRP A 114 -2.91 22.31 8.53
N LYS A 115 -3.22 21.57 9.61
CA LYS A 115 -3.13 20.10 9.71
C LYS A 115 -3.85 19.38 8.57
N HIS A 116 -5.01 19.88 8.15
CA HIS A 116 -5.82 19.25 7.10
C HIS A 116 -5.40 19.60 5.67
N SER A 117 -4.50 20.56 5.49
CA SER A 117 -4.13 21.07 4.16
C SER A 117 -2.62 21.02 3.86
N HIS A 118 -1.76 20.85 4.88
CA HIS A 118 -0.31 20.93 4.73
C HIS A 118 0.39 19.66 5.20
N CYS A 119 1.48 19.33 4.52
CA CYS A 119 2.33 18.21 4.89
C CYS A 119 2.95 18.42 6.27
N ILE A 120 2.75 17.48 7.19
CA ILE A 120 3.24 17.58 8.58
C ILE A 120 4.78 17.69 8.68
N PHE A 121 5.52 17.17 7.69
CA PHE A 121 6.99 17.14 7.72
C PHE A 121 7.65 18.36 7.06
N CYS A 122 7.07 18.89 5.99
CA CYS A 122 7.70 19.95 5.19
C CYS A 122 6.86 21.21 5.02
N GLY A 123 5.63 21.23 5.52
CA GLY A 123 4.74 22.38 5.45
C GLY A 123 4.21 22.70 4.05
N LYS A 124 4.48 21.88 3.03
CA LYS A 124 3.92 22.09 1.68
C LYS A 124 2.44 21.72 1.66
N GLN A 125 1.62 22.55 1.02
CA GLN A 125 0.21 22.23 0.83
C GLN A 125 0.06 20.93 0.04
N THR A 126 -0.81 20.02 0.51
CA THR A 126 -1.04 18.74 -0.14
C THR A 126 -2.43 18.20 0.19
N PRO A 127 -3.16 17.68 -0.81
CA PRO A 127 -4.42 16.96 -0.56
C PRO A 127 -4.16 15.50 -0.15
N ARG A 128 -2.92 15.03 -0.22
CA ARG A 128 -2.55 13.64 0.04
C ARG A 128 -2.39 13.39 1.52
N SER A 129 -2.81 12.22 1.95
CA SER A 129 -2.47 11.69 3.27
C SER A 129 -1.27 10.74 3.18
N ALA A 130 -0.53 10.61 4.28
CA ALA A 130 0.49 9.57 4.41
C ALA A 130 -0.16 8.20 4.27
N ILE A 131 0.55 7.23 3.70
CA ILE A 131 -0.05 5.92 3.43
C ILE A 131 -0.23 5.16 4.75
N LEU A 132 0.86 5.00 5.50
CA LEU A 132 0.88 4.22 6.75
C LEU A 132 0.37 4.99 7.97
N MET A 133 0.11 6.29 7.82
CA MET A 133 -0.43 7.17 8.87
C MET A 133 -1.42 8.16 8.25
N ASN A 134 -2.48 7.63 7.64
CA ASN A 134 -3.42 8.40 6.81
C ASN A 134 -4.20 9.53 7.49
N GLY A 135 -4.12 9.64 8.81
CA GLY A 135 -4.51 10.85 9.49
C GLY A 135 -3.68 12.06 9.00
N PHE A 136 -2.36 11.89 8.84
CA PHE A 136 -1.48 12.99 8.48
C PHE A 136 -1.61 13.36 7.02
N ARG A 137 -1.72 14.65 6.74
CA ARG A 137 -1.40 15.17 5.42
C ARG A 137 0.09 15.04 5.17
N CYS A 138 0.45 14.43 4.05
CA CYS A 138 1.85 14.17 3.71
C CYS A 138 2.06 14.20 2.20
N CYS A 139 3.09 14.93 1.77
CA CYS A 139 3.48 14.92 0.37
C CYS A 139 4.25 13.62 0.04
N GLN A 140 4.23 13.20 -1.22
CA GLN A 140 4.90 11.96 -1.65
C GLN A 140 6.37 11.87 -1.26
N ARG A 141 7.10 12.99 -1.35
CA ARG A 141 8.53 13.02 -1.03
C ARG A 141 8.78 12.72 0.45
N CYS A 142 8.00 13.32 1.34
CA CYS A 142 8.12 13.06 2.78
C CYS A 142 7.61 11.67 3.12
N ASP A 143 6.51 11.20 2.52
CA ASP A 143 6.02 9.84 2.76
C ASP A 143 7.05 8.77 2.36
N LEU A 144 7.81 9.00 1.28
CA LEU A 144 8.93 8.12 0.89
C LEU A 144 10.15 8.25 1.81
N ALA A 145 10.43 9.44 2.34
CA ALA A 145 11.57 9.64 3.25
C ALA A 145 11.33 9.01 4.63
N GLU A 146 10.12 9.18 5.17
CA GLU A 146 9.74 8.68 6.50
C GLU A 146 9.46 7.17 6.48
N TRP A 147 8.89 6.67 5.39
CA TRP A 147 8.61 5.25 5.21
C TRP A 147 9.20 4.74 3.90
N PRO A 148 10.55 4.58 3.82
CA PRO A 148 11.24 4.17 2.59
C PRO A 148 10.94 2.71 2.22
N ASP A 149 10.82 1.82 3.22
CA ASP A 149 10.70 0.38 3.02
C ASP A 149 9.26 -0.15 3.01
N LYS A 150 8.30 0.69 2.60
CA LYS A 150 6.92 0.23 2.41
C LYS A 150 6.79 -0.66 1.17
N ILE A 151 6.08 -1.77 1.31
CA ILE A 151 5.84 -2.74 0.24
C ILE A 151 4.33 -2.93 0.04
N THR A 152 3.92 -3.24 -1.19
CA THR A 152 2.51 -3.51 -1.51
C THR A 152 2.09 -4.89 -1.00
N LYS A 153 0.78 -5.10 -0.81
CA LYS A 153 0.21 -6.42 -0.46
C LYS A 153 0.71 -7.52 -1.40
N THR A 154 0.71 -7.27 -2.70
CA THR A 154 1.20 -8.22 -3.71
C THR A 154 2.66 -8.59 -3.48
N LYS A 155 3.54 -7.60 -3.24
CA LYS A 155 4.96 -7.86 -2.93
C LYS A 155 5.12 -8.62 -1.62
N ALA A 156 4.28 -8.36 -0.61
CA ALA A 156 4.30 -9.11 0.64
C ALA A 156 3.96 -10.59 0.42
N ILE A 157 2.92 -10.89 -0.36
CA ILE A 157 2.50 -12.25 -0.71
C ILE A 157 3.60 -12.97 -1.52
N GLU A 158 4.14 -12.30 -2.54
CA GLU A 158 5.14 -12.88 -3.44
C GLU A 158 6.46 -13.17 -2.72
N ASN A 159 6.98 -12.19 -1.99
CA ASN A 159 8.33 -12.28 -1.41
C ASN A 159 8.38 -13.05 -0.09
N PHE A 160 7.29 -13.06 0.70
CA PHE A 160 7.27 -13.64 2.04
C PHE A 160 6.38 -14.88 2.17
N ASP A 161 5.79 -15.35 1.06
CA ASP A 161 4.81 -16.45 1.04
C ASP A 161 3.69 -16.31 2.07
N LEU A 162 3.16 -15.08 2.16
CA LEU A 162 2.04 -14.77 3.04
C LEU A 162 0.72 -14.81 2.27
N ARG A 163 -0.36 -15.07 2.99
CA ARG A 163 -1.73 -15.08 2.46
C ARG A 163 -2.49 -13.84 2.90
N ASP A 164 -3.52 -13.48 2.15
CA ASP A 164 -4.35 -12.30 2.42
C ASP A 164 -4.90 -12.27 3.86
N HIS A 165 -5.44 -13.39 4.35
CA HIS A 165 -5.97 -13.48 5.72
C HIS A 165 -4.90 -13.40 6.83
N GLN A 166 -3.62 -13.61 6.50
CA GLN A 166 -2.51 -13.43 7.43
C GLN A 166 -2.10 -11.95 7.53
N LEU A 167 -2.16 -11.24 6.40
CA LEU A 167 -1.84 -9.81 6.33
C LEU A 167 -2.99 -8.92 6.86
N LEU A 168 -4.24 -9.28 6.57
CA LEU A 168 -5.43 -8.52 6.91
C LEU A 168 -6.49 -9.44 7.57
N PRO A 169 -6.25 -9.93 8.80
CA PRO A 169 -7.12 -10.92 9.45
C PRO A 169 -8.54 -10.40 9.70
N HIS A 170 -8.69 -9.09 9.95
CA HIS A 170 -10.00 -8.44 10.17
C HIS A 170 -10.89 -8.43 8.92
N GLN A 171 -10.34 -8.65 7.72
CA GLN A 171 -11.13 -8.73 6.48
C GLN A 171 -11.68 -10.13 6.21
N HIS A 172 -11.26 -11.15 6.97
CA HIS A 172 -11.67 -12.54 6.78
C HIS A 172 -12.29 -13.12 8.05
N THR A 173 -13.56 -13.51 7.97
CA THR A 173 -14.33 -14.12 9.06
C THR A 173 -13.70 -15.39 9.62
N SER A 174 -13.01 -16.18 8.80
CA SER A 174 -12.29 -17.39 9.23
C SER A 174 -10.98 -17.11 9.99
N ALA A 175 -10.47 -15.88 9.95
CA ALA A 175 -9.22 -15.47 10.59
C ALA A 175 -9.43 -14.64 11.88
N LEU A 176 -10.68 -14.32 12.23
CA LEU A 176 -11.02 -13.78 13.55
C LEU A 176 -10.56 -14.69 14.70
N LEU A 177 -10.50 -16.01 14.46
CA LEU A 177 -9.95 -16.99 15.40
C LEU A 177 -8.44 -16.84 15.61
N LEU A 178 -7.67 -16.42 14.59
CA LEU A 178 -6.27 -16.05 14.75
C LEU A 178 -6.13 -14.78 15.59
N GLN A 179 -7.06 -13.82 15.45
CA GLN A 179 -7.14 -12.61 16.27
C GLN A 179 -7.44 -12.90 17.75
N LEU A 180 -8.33 -13.84 18.03
CA LEU A 180 -8.69 -14.25 19.41
C LEU A 180 -7.56 -15.00 20.13
N GLY A 181 -6.59 -15.57 19.40
CA GLY A 181 -5.34 -16.14 19.93
C GLY A 181 -4.10 -15.26 19.74
N ALA A 182 -4.26 -13.99 19.31
CA ALA A 182 -3.22 -13.17 18.66
C ALA A 182 -2.17 -12.51 19.55
N SER A 183 -2.02 -12.89 20.82
CA SER A 183 -0.89 -12.35 21.60
C SER A 183 0.48 -12.77 21.04
N LYS A 184 0.52 -13.77 20.14
CA LYS A 184 1.75 -14.32 19.57
C LYS A 184 2.17 -13.73 18.22
N PHE A 185 1.29 -13.02 17.51
CA PHE A 185 1.61 -12.49 16.18
C PHE A 185 1.83 -10.97 16.22
N PRO A 186 2.88 -10.46 15.55
CA PRO A 186 3.14 -9.02 15.54
C PRO A 186 2.03 -8.28 14.81
N ARG A 187 1.61 -7.14 15.37
CA ARG A 187 0.67 -6.23 14.71
C ARG A 187 1.37 -5.58 13.51
N LEU A 188 0.73 -5.66 12.34
CA LEU A 188 1.23 -5.00 11.13
C LEU A 188 0.76 -3.55 11.07
N HIS A 189 1.67 -2.62 10.79
CA HIS A 189 1.29 -1.29 10.31
C HIS A 189 0.99 -1.39 8.82
N TYR A 190 -0.19 -0.96 8.43
CA TYR A 190 -0.62 -0.97 7.05
C TYR A 190 -1.43 0.27 6.72
N GLY A 191 -1.51 0.59 5.44
CA GLY A 191 -2.22 1.75 4.97
C GLY A 191 -2.83 1.49 3.61
N THR A 192 -3.99 2.07 3.34
CA THR A 192 -4.66 1.93 2.06
C THR A 192 -4.77 3.27 1.36
N TYR A 193 -4.59 3.24 0.04
CA TYR A 193 -4.78 4.41 -0.80
C TYR A 193 -5.35 4.01 -2.16
N LEU A 194 -5.95 4.98 -2.86
CA LEU A 194 -6.45 4.79 -4.21
C LEU A 194 -5.37 5.15 -5.22
N SER A 195 -5.03 4.21 -6.09
CA SER A 195 -4.15 4.40 -7.25
C SER A 195 -4.93 4.03 -8.50
N SER A 196 -5.21 4.99 -9.38
CA SER A 196 -5.99 4.75 -10.61
C SER A 196 -7.32 4.02 -10.36
N ASN A 197 -8.09 4.45 -9.36
CA ASN A 197 -9.32 3.81 -8.86
C ASN A 197 -9.16 2.39 -8.30
N VAL A 198 -7.93 1.88 -8.18
CA VAL A 198 -7.63 0.60 -7.55
C VAL A 198 -7.17 0.84 -6.11
N ARG A 199 -7.82 0.16 -5.16
CA ARG A 199 -7.42 0.17 -3.76
C ARG A 199 -6.12 -0.61 -3.59
N THR A 200 -5.10 0.07 -3.10
CA THR A 200 -3.77 -0.50 -2.88
C THR A 200 -3.45 -0.45 -1.40
N THR A 201 -3.14 -1.62 -0.83
CA THR A 201 -2.66 -1.74 0.54
C THR A 201 -1.14 -1.83 0.56
N MET A 202 -0.51 -1.07 1.46
CA MET A 202 0.92 -1.13 1.72
C MET A 202 1.20 -1.43 3.18
N PHE A 203 2.35 -2.02 3.43
CA PHE A 203 2.85 -2.44 4.75
C PHE A 203 4.31 -2.01 4.90
N LEU A 204 4.80 -1.87 6.13
CA LEU A 204 6.24 -1.81 6.36
C LEU A 204 6.87 -3.18 6.13
N ARG A 205 7.93 -3.25 5.32
CA ARG A 205 8.66 -4.49 5.06
C ARG A 205 9.13 -5.17 6.35
N ALA A 206 9.63 -4.40 7.31
CA ALA A 206 10.10 -4.93 8.59
C ALA A 206 8.99 -5.65 9.37
N ASP A 207 7.77 -5.11 9.35
CA ASP A 207 6.63 -5.74 10.02
C ASP A 207 6.21 -7.03 9.32
N VAL A 208 6.17 -7.00 7.98
CA VAL A 208 5.88 -8.18 7.17
C VAL A 208 6.92 -9.28 7.37
N HIS A 209 8.20 -8.92 7.48
CA HIS A 209 9.27 -9.86 7.76
C HIS A 209 9.07 -10.55 9.11
N ARG A 210 8.85 -9.76 10.18
CA ARG A 210 8.58 -10.30 11.52
C ARG A 210 7.36 -11.22 11.56
N LEU A 211 6.31 -10.87 10.83
CA LEU A 211 5.14 -11.74 10.70
C LEU A 211 5.46 -13.04 9.96
N ALA A 212 6.22 -12.96 8.88
CA ALA A 212 6.63 -14.11 8.09
C ALA A 212 7.52 -15.07 8.90
N GLU A 213 8.46 -14.56 9.67
CA GLU A 213 9.26 -15.35 10.62
C GLU A 213 8.38 -15.99 11.71
N ALA A 214 7.40 -15.26 12.24
CA ALA A 214 6.49 -15.81 13.24
C ALA A 214 5.62 -16.97 12.69
N ILE A 215 5.28 -16.94 11.39
CA ILE A 215 4.45 -17.97 10.75
C ILE A 215 5.29 -19.15 10.24
N HIS A 216 6.41 -18.87 9.59
CA HIS A 216 7.22 -19.88 8.90
C HIS A 216 8.41 -20.38 9.71
N GLY A 217 8.79 -19.68 10.78
CA GLY A 217 10.02 -19.91 11.53
C GLY A 217 11.23 -19.38 10.74
N ASP A 218 12.04 -20.30 10.21
CA ASP A 218 13.16 -19.96 9.33
C ASP A 218 12.64 -19.60 7.93
N LEU A 219 12.48 -18.29 7.71
CA LEU A 219 11.95 -17.71 6.47
C LEU A 219 12.82 -18.05 5.26
N GLU A 220 14.14 -17.95 5.39
CA GLU A 220 15.08 -18.19 4.28
C GLU A 220 15.06 -19.65 3.85
N ALA A 221 15.09 -20.59 4.80
CA ALA A 221 14.96 -22.01 4.50
C ALA A 221 13.60 -22.33 3.85
N HIS A 222 12.53 -21.69 4.31
CA HIS A 222 11.19 -21.83 3.74
C HIS A 222 11.17 -21.38 2.28
N LEU A 223 11.63 -20.16 1.99
CA LEU A 223 11.65 -19.60 0.64
C LEU A 223 12.56 -20.41 -0.30
N ALA A 224 13.71 -20.88 0.17
CA ALA A 224 14.60 -21.75 -0.60
C ALA A 224 13.93 -23.09 -0.94
N ARG A 225 13.21 -23.70 0.00
CA ARG A 225 12.43 -24.93 -0.24
C ARG A 225 11.31 -24.69 -1.26
N ARG A 226 10.62 -23.56 -1.17
CA ARG A 226 9.57 -23.17 -2.13
C ARG A 226 10.14 -23.01 -3.54
N LYS A 227 11.26 -22.29 -3.68
CA LYS A 227 11.94 -22.07 -4.97
C LYS A 227 12.37 -23.38 -5.62
N ARG A 228 12.97 -24.30 -4.84
CA ARG A 228 13.32 -25.66 -5.31
C ARG A 228 12.09 -26.45 -5.78
N SER A 229 11.00 -26.39 -5.01
CA SER A 229 9.75 -27.07 -5.37
C SER A 229 9.12 -26.49 -6.64
N ALA A 230 9.14 -25.17 -6.80
CA ALA A 230 8.66 -24.49 -8.00
C ALA A 230 9.49 -24.86 -9.24
N ALA A 231 10.83 -24.89 -9.12
CA ALA A 231 11.72 -25.32 -10.18
C ALA A 231 11.47 -26.78 -10.60
N SER A 232 11.29 -27.69 -9.64
CA SER A 232 10.94 -29.08 -9.92
C SER A 232 9.59 -29.22 -10.64
N ARG A 233 8.57 -28.44 -10.24
CA ARG A 233 7.28 -28.41 -10.94
C ARG A 233 7.42 -27.90 -12.37
N LYS A 234 8.20 -26.84 -12.59
CA LYS A 234 8.46 -26.29 -13.92
C LYS A 234 9.13 -27.34 -14.83
N GLN A 235 10.19 -28.00 -14.36
CA GLN A 235 10.85 -29.07 -15.10
C GLN A 235 9.91 -30.24 -15.46
N LYS A 236 9.04 -30.66 -14.51
CA LYS A 236 8.04 -31.70 -14.79
C LYS A 236 7.02 -31.26 -15.83
N MET A 237 6.59 -30.00 -15.80
CA MET A 237 5.67 -29.45 -16.79
C MET A 237 6.32 -29.36 -18.17
N GLU A 238 7.56 -28.90 -18.25
CA GLU A 238 8.34 -28.86 -19.50
C GLU A 238 8.58 -30.26 -20.07
N ALA A 239 8.98 -31.23 -19.23
CA ALA A 239 9.13 -32.61 -19.66
C ALA A 239 7.81 -33.24 -20.15
N LYS A 240 6.69 -32.91 -19.50
CA LYS A 240 5.35 -33.36 -19.95
C LYS A 240 4.94 -32.69 -21.26
N ALA A 241 5.25 -31.39 -21.43
CA ALA A 241 4.98 -30.66 -22.66
C ALA A 241 5.81 -31.21 -23.82
N GLU A 242 7.09 -31.50 -23.60
CA GLU A 242 7.98 -32.09 -24.60
C GLU A 242 7.54 -33.51 -24.97
N LYS A 243 7.22 -34.35 -23.98
CA LYS A 243 6.67 -35.68 -24.25
C LYS A 243 5.38 -35.62 -25.05
N LYS A 244 4.49 -34.66 -24.73
CA LYS A 244 3.26 -34.45 -25.51
C LYS A 244 3.58 -34.02 -26.94
N ARG A 245 4.48 -33.06 -27.12
CA ARG A 245 4.93 -32.60 -28.44
C ARG A 245 5.50 -33.76 -29.27
N GLN A 246 6.32 -34.61 -28.66
CA GLN A 246 6.86 -35.79 -29.33
C GLN A 246 5.76 -36.78 -29.72
N MET A 247 4.79 -37.04 -28.83
CA MET A 247 3.64 -37.90 -29.17
C MET A 247 2.79 -37.31 -30.29
N ASP A 248 2.57 -36.00 -30.29
CA ASP A 248 1.83 -35.29 -31.34
C ASP A 248 2.58 -35.40 -32.68
N LEU A 249 3.90 -35.20 -32.69
CA LEU A 249 4.76 -35.40 -33.87
C LEU A 249 4.72 -36.86 -34.37
N ASP A 250 4.84 -37.84 -33.48
CA ASP A 250 4.77 -39.27 -33.82
C ASP A 250 3.40 -39.64 -34.40
N TRP A 251 2.32 -39.03 -33.88
CA TRP A 251 0.98 -39.19 -34.43
C TRP A 251 0.85 -38.55 -35.81
N MET A 252 1.35 -37.32 -35.99
CA MET A 252 1.35 -36.62 -37.28
C MET A 252 2.13 -37.40 -38.33
N LYS A 253 3.29 -37.97 -37.97
CA LYS A 253 4.07 -38.79 -38.89
C LYS A 253 3.27 -39.98 -39.44
N LYS A 254 2.43 -40.60 -38.60
CA LYS A 254 1.65 -41.79 -38.98
C LYS A 254 0.33 -41.48 -39.70
N ASN A 255 -0.29 -40.33 -39.44
CA ASN A 255 -1.65 -40.04 -39.89
C ASN A 255 -1.74 -38.82 -40.83
N ALA A 256 -0.77 -37.91 -40.78
CA ALA A 256 -0.75 -36.66 -41.54
C ALA A 256 0.69 -36.27 -41.98
N PRO A 257 1.37 -37.09 -42.79
CA PRO A 257 2.79 -36.95 -43.11
C PRO A 257 3.17 -35.60 -43.76
N PHE A 258 2.27 -34.97 -44.52
CA PHE A 258 2.50 -33.64 -45.08
C PHE A 258 2.46 -32.52 -44.03
N GLN A 259 1.60 -32.63 -43.00
CA GLN A 259 1.62 -31.69 -41.87
C GLN A 259 2.88 -31.87 -41.02
N TYR A 260 3.30 -33.13 -40.80
CA TYR A 260 4.54 -33.46 -40.13
C TYR A 260 5.77 -32.88 -40.85
N ALA A 261 5.84 -32.99 -42.18
CA ALA A 261 6.94 -32.43 -42.96
C ALA A 261 6.97 -30.90 -42.90
N LYS A 262 5.80 -30.25 -42.90
CA LYS A 262 5.69 -28.80 -42.73
C LYS A 262 6.18 -28.33 -41.35
N GLU A 263 5.84 -29.04 -40.27
CA GLU A 263 6.28 -28.67 -38.91
C GLU A 263 7.76 -28.98 -38.63
N THR A 264 8.30 -30.04 -39.24
CA THR A 264 9.72 -30.43 -39.06
C THR A 264 10.66 -29.80 -40.09
N GLY A 265 10.14 -29.06 -41.07
CA GLY A 265 10.93 -28.46 -42.16
C GLY A 265 11.44 -29.49 -43.18
N SER A 266 10.83 -30.67 -43.23
CA SER A 266 11.17 -31.72 -44.19
C SER A 266 10.54 -31.44 -45.56
N SER A 267 11.17 -31.93 -46.64
CA SER A 267 10.65 -31.76 -48.00
C SER A 267 9.33 -32.51 -48.22
N ASN A 268 8.42 -31.90 -48.99
CA ASN A 268 7.15 -32.52 -49.39
C ASN A 268 7.34 -33.84 -50.17
N ASP A 269 8.47 -34.00 -50.87
CA ASP A 269 8.82 -35.26 -51.56
C ASP A 269 9.18 -36.39 -50.58
N ALA A 270 9.70 -36.05 -49.40
CA ALA A 270 9.91 -37.03 -48.33
C ALA A 270 8.57 -37.46 -47.73
N ALA A 271 7.65 -36.52 -47.52
CA ALA A 271 6.29 -36.81 -47.04
C ALA A 271 5.49 -37.70 -48.00
N ALA A 272 5.61 -37.46 -49.31
CA ALA A 272 4.95 -38.28 -50.33
C ALA A 272 5.45 -39.74 -50.33
N ARG A 273 6.77 -39.94 -50.11
CA ARG A 273 7.37 -41.29 -49.97
C ARG A 273 6.91 -41.99 -48.69
N GLU A 274 6.89 -41.29 -47.56
CA GLU A 274 6.39 -41.85 -46.29
C GLU A 274 4.91 -42.23 -46.38
N LEU A 275 4.07 -41.41 -47.03
CA LEU A 275 2.66 -41.75 -47.25
C LEU A 275 2.51 -42.99 -48.13
N HIS A 276 3.28 -43.09 -49.22
CA HIS A 276 3.27 -44.25 -50.10
C HIS A 276 3.65 -45.54 -49.36
N GLU A 277 4.66 -45.51 -48.50
CA GLU A 277 5.03 -46.63 -47.63
C GLU A 277 3.91 -47.04 -46.67
N LEU A 278 3.24 -46.06 -46.04
CA LEU A 278 2.10 -46.32 -45.16
C LEU A 278 0.92 -46.94 -45.92
N MET A 279 0.64 -46.49 -47.14
CA MET A 279 -0.42 -47.05 -48.00
C MET A 279 -0.12 -48.51 -48.39
N LEU A 280 1.15 -48.82 -48.70
CA LEU A 280 1.60 -50.19 -48.98
C LEU A 280 1.45 -51.12 -47.76
N GLN A 281 1.82 -50.64 -46.57
CA GLN A 281 1.67 -51.41 -45.32
C GLN A 281 0.20 -51.68 -44.98
N ALA A 282 -0.69 -50.73 -45.26
CA ALA A 282 -2.14 -50.88 -45.07
C ALA A 282 -2.82 -51.75 -46.14
N ARG A 283 -2.06 -52.31 -47.11
CA ARG A 283 -2.57 -53.10 -48.25
C ARG A 283 -3.64 -52.36 -49.06
N MET A 284 -3.58 -51.03 -49.11
CA MET A 284 -4.46 -50.27 -49.98
C MET A 284 -4.01 -50.44 -51.45
N PRO A 285 -4.92 -50.59 -52.40
CA PRO A 285 -4.55 -50.69 -53.81
C PRO A 285 -3.94 -49.36 -54.28
N VAL A 286 -2.62 -49.36 -54.47
CA VAL A 286 -1.86 -48.17 -54.95
C VAL A 286 -2.05 -47.95 -56.46
N ASN A 287 -2.71 -48.89 -57.16
CA ASN A 287 -3.00 -48.81 -58.59
C ASN A 287 -4.18 -47.90 -58.92
N VAL A 288 -4.07 -46.58 -58.73
CA VAL A 288 -4.92 -45.62 -59.48
C VAL A 288 -4.20 -44.33 -59.88
N LEU A 289 -3.10 -43.92 -59.23
CA LEU A 289 -2.46 -42.65 -59.58
C LEU A 289 -0.94 -42.81 -59.56
N GLY A 290 -0.31 -42.73 -60.73
CA GLY A 290 1.15 -42.63 -60.82
C GLY A 290 1.66 -41.48 -59.96
N MET A 291 2.90 -41.57 -59.47
CA MET A 291 3.53 -40.57 -58.59
C MET A 291 3.35 -39.11 -59.08
N GLU A 292 3.27 -38.88 -60.39
CA GLU A 292 2.98 -37.58 -61.00
C GLU A 292 1.54 -37.11 -60.74
N SER A 293 0.55 -37.99 -60.88
CA SER A 293 -0.87 -37.65 -60.66
C SER A 293 -1.19 -37.40 -59.18
N PHE A 294 -0.43 -38.01 -58.27
CA PHE A 294 -0.56 -37.78 -56.82
C PHE A 294 0.03 -36.41 -56.40
N ARG A 295 1.10 -35.96 -57.03
CA ARG A 295 1.69 -34.62 -56.85
C ARG A 295 0.72 -33.51 -57.29
N THR A 296 0.03 -33.70 -58.41
CA THR A 296 -0.96 -32.73 -58.93
C THR A 296 -2.18 -32.59 -58.02
N LEU A 297 -2.67 -33.69 -57.43
CA LEU A 297 -3.85 -33.70 -56.54
C LEU A 297 -3.60 -33.02 -55.19
N LEU A 298 -2.35 -33.01 -54.72
CA LEU A 298 -1.95 -32.39 -53.45
C LEU A 298 -1.35 -30.98 -53.64
N GLY A 299 -1.33 -30.45 -54.86
CA GLY A 299 -0.84 -29.10 -55.15
C GLY A 299 0.68 -28.92 -54.99
N LEU A 300 1.44 -29.99 -55.12
CA LEU A 300 2.90 -30.01 -54.99
C LEU A 300 3.53 -29.98 -56.39
N TRP A 301 4.13 -28.85 -56.76
CA TRP A 301 4.95 -28.68 -57.97
C TRP A 301 6.43 -28.69 -57.60
#